data_AF-A0A8R7V0I9-F1
#
_entry.id   AF-A0A8R7V0I9-F1
#
_cell.length_a   1.000
_cell.length_b   1.000
_cell.length_c   1.000
_cell.angle_alpha   90.00
_cell.angle_beta   90.00
_cell.angle_gamma   90.00
#
_symmetry.space_group_name_H-M   'P 1'
#
loop_
_entity.id
_entity.type
_entity.pdbx_description
1 polymer ?
#
loop_
_entity_poly.entity_id
_entity_poly.type
_entity_poly.pdbx_seq_one_letter_code
_entity_poly.pdbx_strand_id
1 'polypeptide(L)'
;MANNLLKQLGEKGLEMIGSCSKYPELKGCWDDIAKSLPHRPHEAIYHRARILLYRSAERKWTDDEKEQIRRFVESNGTDWKTLARELGKSEIHVKDTWRRIKPKNLKKGRWTQDEHQNLFDLVNLDLRLKAHQIKNPDHRLLRDNISWEAISDKLTTRNHKNCC
;
A
#
# COMPACT_ATOMS: atom_id res chain seq x y z
N MET A 1 -18.37 -4.39 -36.90
CA MET A 1 -19.35 -5.14 -36.09
C MET A 1 -18.68 -5.56 -34.79
N ALA A 2 -18.84 -4.77 -33.73
CA ALA A 2 -18.29 -5.11 -32.40
C ALA A 2 -19.22 -6.13 -31.75
N ASN A 3 -18.82 -7.41 -31.84
CA ASN A 3 -19.64 -8.52 -31.39
C ASN A 3 -19.46 -8.76 -29.90
N ASN A 4 -20.61 -8.93 -29.23
CA ASN A 4 -20.86 -9.57 -27.95
C ASN A 4 -20.52 -8.88 -26.62
N LEU A 5 -21.63 -8.45 -25.99
CA LEU A 5 -21.97 -8.62 -24.58
C LEU A 5 -20.91 -8.14 -23.55
N LEU A 6 -21.13 -6.92 -23.06
CA LEU A 6 -21.09 -6.71 -21.61
C LEU A 6 -22.16 -7.65 -21.00
N LYS A 7 -21.82 -8.92 -20.78
CA LYS A 7 -22.62 -9.82 -19.95
C LYS A 7 -22.80 -9.08 -18.63
N GLN A 8 -24.04 -8.75 -18.27
CA GLN A 8 -24.31 -8.15 -16.97
C GLN A 8 -23.86 -9.16 -15.92
N LEU A 9 -22.77 -8.86 -15.21
CA LEU A 9 -22.15 -9.76 -14.25
C LEU A 9 -22.95 -9.90 -12.94
N GLY A 10 -24.15 -9.30 -12.89
CA GLY A 10 -25.05 -9.33 -11.74
C GLY A 10 -24.43 -8.74 -10.48
N GLU A 11 -25.03 -9.06 -9.33
CA GLU A 11 -24.59 -8.59 -8.01
C GLU A 11 -23.18 -9.06 -7.63
N LYS A 12 -22.72 -10.19 -8.21
CA LYS A 12 -21.39 -10.77 -7.94
C LYS A 12 -20.30 -10.26 -8.88
N GLY A 13 -20.62 -9.39 -9.82
CA GLY A 13 -19.68 -8.99 -10.87
C GLY A 13 -18.37 -8.39 -10.35
N LEU A 14 -18.42 -7.67 -9.24
CA LEU A 14 -17.25 -7.13 -8.57
C LEU A 14 -16.30 -8.23 -8.05
N GLU A 15 -16.86 -9.24 -7.39
CA GLU A 15 -16.09 -10.39 -6.90
C GLU A 15 -15.48 -11.16 -8.07
N MET A 16 -16.28 -11.38 -9.11
CA MET A 16 -15.86 -12.12 -10.30
C MET A 16 -14.71 -11.43 -11.02
N ILE A 17 -14.75 -10.10 -11.20
CA ILE A 17 -13.66 -9.33 -11.81
C ILE A 17 -12.37 -9.40 -10.97
N GLY A 18 -12.44 -9.29 -9.64
CA GLY A 18 -11.25 -9.38 -8.80
C GLY A 18 -10.64 -10.77 -8.68
N SER A 19 -11.47 -11.80 -8.86
CA SER A 19 -11.06 -13.20 -8.91
C SER A 19 -11.18 -13.78 -10.30
N CYS A 20 -10.95 -12.98 -11.35
CA CYS A 20 -11.22 -13.36 -12.75
C CYS A 20 -10.53 -14.67 -13.17
N SER A 21 -9.41 -15.03 -12.55
CA SER A 21 -8.73 -16.32 -12.77
C SER A 21 -9.59 -17.54 -12.41
N LYS A 22 -10.58 -17.39 -11.53
CA LYS A 22 -11.53 -18.45 -11.13
C LYS A 22 -12.73 -18.58 -12.06
N TYR A 23 -12.94 -17.61 -12.96
CA TYR A 23 -14.10 -17.52 -13.85
C TYR A 23 -13.62 -17.58 -15.29
N PRO A 24 -13.66 -18.75 -15.96
CA PRO A 24 -13.18 -18.91 -17.33
C PRO A 24 -13.77 -17.89 -18.30
N GLU A 25 -15.02 -17.49 -18.10
CA GLU A 25 -15.73 -16.47 -18.88
C GLU A 25 -15.19 -15.05 -18.71
N LEU A 26 -14.40 -14.78 -17.67
CA LEU A 26 -13.73 -13.50 -17.43
C LEU A 26 -12.23 -13.55 -17.71
N LYS A 27 -11.72 -14.65 -18.27
CA LYS A 27 -10.33 -14.73 -18.68
C LYS A 27 -10.04 -13.66 -19.74
N GLY A 28 -9.06 -12.81 -19.49
CA GLY A 28 -8.71 -11.69 -20.37
C GLY A 28 -9.55 -10.42 -20.18
N CYS A 29 -10.44 -10.36 -19.18
CA CYS A 29 -11.27 -9.17 -18.95
C CYS A 29 -10.44 -7.90 -18.75
N TRP A 30 -9.26 -8.00 -18.11
CA TRP A 30 -8.36 -6.87 -17.92
C TRP A 30 -7.68 -6.42 -19.22
N ASP A 31 -7.41 -7.33 -20.16
CA ASP A 31 -6.92 -7.01 -21.50
C ASP A 31 -7.97 -6.22 -22.29
N ASP A 32 -9.24 -6.61 -22.19
CA ASP A 32 -10.34 -5.91 -22.85
C ASP A 32 -10.58 -4.50 -22.27
N ILE A 33 -10.49 -4.36 -20.94
CA ILE A 33 -10.49 -3.04 -20.29
C ILE A 33 -9.28 -2.22 -20.76
N ALA A 34 -8.11 -2.83 -20.89
CA ALA A 34 -6.89 -2.14 -21.32
C ALA A 34 -6.96 -1.64 -22.77
N LYS A 35 -7.59 -2.39 -23.69
CA LYS A 35 -7.86 -1.94 -25.07
C LYS A 35 -8.69 -0.65 -25.12
N SER A 36 -9.54 -0.44 -24.13
CA SER A 36 -10.39 0.76 -24.03
C SER A 36 -9.64 1.98 -23.47
N LEU A 37 -8.43 1.78 -22.94
CA LEU A 37 -7.59 2.81 -22.33
C LEU A 37 -6.15 2.73 -22.88
N PRO A 38 -5.94 2.86 -24.20
CA PRO A 38 -4.66 2.54 -24.86
C PRO A 38 -3.50 3.43 -24.42
N HIS A 39 -3.78 4.61 -23.86
CA HIS A 39 -2.76 5.54 -23.34
C HIS A 39 -2.27 5.20 -21.93
N ARG A 40 -2.83 4.17 -21.27
CA ARG A 40 -2.38 3.73 -19.95
C ARG A 40 -1.81 2.31 -20.00
N PRO A 41 -0.66 2.06 -19.35
CA PRO A 41 -0.14 0.71 -19.21
C PRO A 41 -1.14 -0.20 -18.48
N HIS A 42 -1.19 -1.47 -18.90
CA HIS A 42 -2.07 -2.50 -18.31
C HIS A 42 -2.00 -2.54 -16.78
N GLU A 43 -0.79 -2.58 -16.21
CA GLU A 43 -0.59 -2.61 -14.75
C GLU A 43 -1.20 -1.40 -14.03
N ALA A 44 -1.06 -0.20 -14.62
CA ALA A 44 -1.63 1.00 -14.04
C ALA A 44 -3.16 0.97 -14.04
N ILE A 45 -3.76 0.39 -15.07
CA ILE A 45 -5.21 0.17 -15.18
C ILE A 45 -5.66 -0.83 -14.11
N TYR A 46 -5.00 -1.99 -14.03
CA TYR A 46 -5.31 -3.03 -13.06
C TYR A 46 -5.26 -2.51 -11.62
N HIS A 47 -4.15 -1.89 -11.23
CA HIS A 47 -4.00 -1.33 -9.88
C HIS A 47 -5.02 -0.24 -9.58
N ARG A 48 -5.27 0.67 -10.54
CA ARG A 48 -6.26 1.74 -10.34
C ARG A 48 -7.67 1.17 -10.20
N ALA A 49 -8.03 0.19 -11.02
CA ALA A 49 -9.32 -0.44 -10.96
C ALA A 49 -9.52 -1.19 -9.64
N ARG A 50 -8.52 -1.95 -9.15
CA ARG A 50 -8.59 -2.56 -7.81
C ARG A 50 -8.87 -1.54 -6.71
N ILE A 51 -8.24 -0.37 -6.76
CA ILE A 51 -8.53 0.69 -5.77
C ILE A 51 -9.96 1.21 -5.93
N LEU A 52 -10.41 1.49 -7.16
CA LEU A 52 -11.74 2.06 -7.40
C LEU A 52 -12.89 1.10 -7.08
N LEU A 53 -12.68 -0.18 -7.35
CA LEU A 53 -13.65 -1.25 -7.18
C LEU A 53 -13.76 -1.73 -5.73
N TYR A 54 -12.65 -1.77 -4.99
CA TYR A 54 -12.61 -2.27 -3.60
C TYR A 54 -12.45 -1.18 -2.54
N ARG A 55 -12.47 0.10 -2.90
CA ARG A 55 -12.47 1.17 -1.90
C ARG A 55 -13.84 1.27 -1.22
N SER A 56 -13.82 1.49 0.08
CA SER A 56 -15.00 1.94 0.82
C SER A 56 -15.44 3.33 0.34
N ALA A 57 -16.75 3.62 0.45
CA ALA A 57 -17.30 4.96 0.28
C ALA A 57 -16.75 5.91 1.36
N GLU A 58 -16.62 5.42 2.59
CA GLU A 58 -16.01 6.15 3.69
C GLU A 58 -14.49 6.24 3.49
N ARG A 59 -13.96 7.46 3.63
CA ARG A 59 -12.55 7.77 3.38
C ARG A 59 -11.73 7.89 4.66
N LYS A 60 -12.40 8.02 5.80
CA LYS A 60 -11.76 8.13 7.10
C LYS A 60 -11.55 6.74 7.70
N TRP A 61 -10.57 6.69 8.59
CA TRP A 61 -10.28 5.54 9.43
C TRP A 61 -10.64 5.90 10.87
N THR A 62 -11.59 5.18 11.44
CA THR A 62 -11.94 5.33 12.85
C THR A 62 -10.83 4.75 13.73
N ASP A 63 -10.82 5.11 15.00
CA ASP A 63 -9.85 4.54 15.93
C ASP A 63 -10.14 3.06 16.22
N ASP A 64 -11.41 2.64 16.20
CA ASP A 64 -11.80 1.23 16.29
C ASP A 64 -11.29 0.41 15.10
N GLU A 65 -11.42 0.93 13.87
CA GLU A 65 -10.88 0.26 12.68
C GLU A 65 -9.36 0.11 12.76
N LYS A 66 -8.65 1.15 13.23
CA LYS A 66 -7.20 1.08 13.42
C LYS A 66 -6.82 0.05 14.47
N GLU A 67 -7.59 -0.05 15.55
CA GLU A 67 -7.37 -1.03 16.60
C GLU A 67 -7.66 -2.46 16.11
N GLN A 68 -8.70 -2.66 15.30
CA GLN A 68 -8.94 -3.94 14.62
C GLN A 68 -7.75 -4.34 13.73
N ILE A 69 -7.17 -3.40 12.97
CA ILE A 69 -5.96 -3.66 12.19
C ILE A 69 -4.80 -4.09 13.10
N ARG A 70 -4.58 -3.41 14.23
CA ARG A 70 -3.49 -3.77 15.16
C ARG A 70 -3.65 -5.19 15.69
N ARG A 71 -4.83 -5.51 16.22
CA ARG A 71 -5.14 -6.83 16.78
C ARG A 71 -5.04 -7.92 15.73
N PHE A 72 -5.55 -7.67 14.53
CA PHE A 72 -5.45 -8.63 13.44
C PHE A 72 -3.99 -8.92 13.09
N VAL A 73 -3.15 -7.89 12.96
CA VAL A 73 -1.73 -8.05 12.62
C VAL A 73 -0.95 -8.75 13.73
N GLU A 74 -1.27 -8.47 14.99
CA GLU A 74 -0.67 -9.14 16.15
C GLU A 74 -0.97 -10.64 16.17
N SER A 75 -2.22 -11.03 15.86
CA SER A 75 -2.64 -12.44 15.89
C SER A 75 -2.34 -13.22 14.61
N ASN A 76 -2.39 -12.57 13.44
CA ASN A 76 -2.38 -13.25 12.13
C ASN A 76 -1.23 -12.78 11.20
N GLY A 77 -0.43 -11.80 11.63
CA GLY A 77 0.58 -11.18 10.77
C GLY A 77 -0.04 -10.32 9.65
N THR A 78 0.69 -10.17 8.54
CA THR A 78 0.35 -9.20 7.49
C THR A 78 -0.52 -9.77 6.36
N ASP A 79 -1.58 -10.51 6.70
CA ASP A 79 -2.58 -10.96 5.71
C ASP A 79 -3.58 -9.84 5.39
N TRP A 80 -3.14 -8.90 4.54
CA TRP A 80 -3.94 -7.75 4.14
C TRP A 80 -5.21 -8.13 3.37
N LYS A 81 -5.19 -9.25 2.64
CA LYS A 81 -6.32 -9.68 1.83
C LYS A 81 -7.48 -10.11 2.71
N THR A 82 -7.20 -10.92 3.73
CA THR A 82 -8.22 -11.38 4.69
C THR A 82 -8.76 -10.20 5.50
N LEU A 83 -7.87 -9.37 6.07
CA LEU A 83 -8.26 -8.20 6.86
C LEU A 83 -9.08 -7.18 6.05
N ALA A 84 -8.70 -6.93 4.79
CA ALA A 84 -9.44 -6.02 3.92
C ALA A 84 -10.86 -6.49 3.63
N ARG A 85 -11.05 -7.80 3.46
CA ARG A 85 -12.38 -8.40 3.30
C ARG A 85 -13.21 -8.28 4.57
N GLU A 86 -12.63 -8.52 5.74
CA GLU A 86 -13.31 -8.36 7.04
C GLU A 86 -13.74 -6.92 7.30
N LEU A 87 -12.89 -5.96 6.95
CA LEU A 87 -13.17 -4.53 7.12
C LEU A 87 -14.02 -3.92 5.99
N GLY A 88 -14.28 -4.66 4.91
CA GLY A 88 -14.92 -4.10 3.70
C GLY A 88 -14.14 -2.93 3.08
N LYS A 89 -12.80 -2.97 3.15
CA LYS A 89 -11.90 -1.91 2.66
C LYS A 89 -10.94 -2.45 1.60
N SER A 90 -10.21 -1.56 0.94
CA SER A 90 -9.18 -1.96 -0.03
C SER A 90 -7.93 -2.45 0.70
N GLU A 91 -7.39 -3.59 0.26
CA GLU A 91 -6.11 -4.16 0.70
C GLU A 91 -4.97 -3.12 0.76
N ILE A 92 -4.88 -2.28 -0.27
CA ILE A 92 -3.87 -1.21 -0.37
C ILE A 92 -4.06 -0.20 0.76
N HIS A 93 -5.30 0.23 1.01
CA HIS A 93 -5.58 1.21 2.06
C HIS A 93 -5.40 0.64 3.47
N VAL A 94 -5.69 -0.65 3.68
CA VAL A 94 -5.42 -1.33 4.95
C VAL A 94 -3.92 -1.33 5.22
N LYS A 95 -3.11 -1.78 4.25
CA LYS A 95 -1.65 -1.77 4.34
C LYS A 95 -1.10 -0.36 4.61
N ASP A 96 -1.56 0.64 3.87
CA ASP A 96 -1.11 2.03 4.05
C ASP A 96 -1.48 2.58 5.43
N THR A 97 -2.65 2.21 5.95
CA THR A 97 -3.09 2.63 7.28
C THR A 97 -2.27 1.96 8.35
N TRP A 98 -2.01 0.65 8.24
CA TRP A 98 -1.07 -0.05 9.10
C TRP A 98 0.29 0.65 9.14
N ARG A 99 0.91 0.96 7.99
CA ARG A 99 2.22 1.63 7.93
C ARG A 99 2.24 3.01 8.59
N ARG A 100 1.08 3.67 8.75
CA ARG A 100 0.95 4.96 9.43
C ARG A 100 0.74 4.82 10.94
N ILE A 101 0.10 3.75 11.37
CA ILE A 101 -0.22 3.51 12.80
C ILE A 101 0.77 2.54 13.47
N LYS A 102 1.56 1.79 12.71
CA LYS A 102 2.47 0.73 13.19
C LYS A 102 3.30 1.16 14.41
N PRO A 103 3.94 2.35 14.45
CA PRO A 103 4.68 2.76 15.64
C PRO A 103 3.74 2.92 16.85
N LYS A 104 4.08 2.28 17.98
CA LYS A 104 3.23 2.28 19.19
C LYS A 104 3.23 3.64 19.90
N ASN A 105 4.34 4.37 19.83
CA ASN A 105 4.57 5.61 20.58
C ASN A 105 4.48 6.85 19.68
N LEU A 106 3.47 6.91 18.79
CA LEU A 106 3.33 8.00 17.82
C LEU A 106 3.19 9.36 18.51
N LYS A 107 4.20 10.22 18.33
CA LYS A 107 4.18 11.62 18.75
C LYS A 107 3.48 12.46 17.69
N LYS A 108 2.59 13.34 18.14
CA LYS A 108 1.88 14.33 17.31
C LYS A 108 2.50 15.70 17.49
N GLY A 109 2.36 16.57 16.48
CA GLY A 109 2.82 17.95 16.54
C GLY A 109 4.29 18.13 16.16
N ARG A 110 4.88 19.23 16.62
CA ARG A 110 6.23 19.67 16.25
C ARG A 110 7.27 18.63 16.67
N TRP A 111 8.36 18.59 15.92
CA TRP A 111 9.52 17.75 16.22
C TRP A 111 10.40 18.43 17.26
N THR A 112 10.86 17.67 18.25
CA THR A 112 11.89 18.16 19.19
C THR A 112 13.27 18.08 18.56
N GLN A 113 14.25 18.78 19.13
CA GLN A 113 15.64 18.70 18.66
C GLN A 113 16.17 17.26 18.73
N ASP A 114 15.89 16.55 19.81
CA ASP A 114 16.29 15.14 19.98
C ASP A 114 15.68 14.22 18.93
N GLU A 115 14.41 14.46 18.53
CA GLU A 115 13.80 13.68 17.46
C GLU A 115 14.49 13.91 16.10
N HIS A 116 14.85 15.16 15.79
CA HIS A 116 15.61 15.47 14.57
C HIS A 116 17.00 14.83 14.59
N GLN A 117 17.70 14.88 15.73
CA GLN A 117 19.02 14.28 15.86
C GLN A 117 18.96 12.76 15.68
N ASN A 118 18.02 12.10 16.35
CA ASN A 118 17.83 10.65 16.20
C ASN A 118 17.49 10.26 14.76
N LEU A 119 16.64 11.03 14.08
CA LEU A 119 16.33 10.79 12.67
C LEU A 119 17.58 10.94 11.79
N PHE A 120 18.34 12.01 11.99
CA PHE A 120 19.57 12.29 11.25
C PHE A 120 20.59 11.16 11.43
N ASP A 121 20.78 10.67 12.65
CA ASP A 121 21.71 9.58 12.96
C ASP A 121 21.29 8.27 12.28
N LEU A 122 19.98 7.95 12.30
CA LEU A 122 19.44 6.77 11.61
C LEU A 122 19.60 6.83 10.10
N VAL A 123 19.34 8.00 9.48
CA VAL A 123 19.52 8.21 8.04
C VAL A 123 21.00 8.07 7.67
N ASN A 124 21.90 8.71 8.42
CA ASN A 124 23.33 8.62 8.15
C ASN A 124 23.87 7.20 8.28
N LEU A 125 23.40 6.45 9.28
CA LEU A 125 23.75 5.04 9.44
C LEU A 125 23.32 4.22 8.21
N ASP A 126 22.08 4.38 7.75
CA ASP A 126 21.56 3.68 6.55
C ASP A 126 22.36 4.03 5.29
N LEU A 127 22.66 5.31 5.08
CA LEU A 127 23.45 5.77 3.93
C LEU A 127 24.88 5.22 3.96
N ARG A 128 25.54 5.21 5.12
CA ARG A 128 26.89 4.65 5.29
C ARG A 128 26.90 3.15 4.98
N LEU A 129 25.94 2.39 5.51
CA LEU A 129 25.84 0.96 5.25
C LEU A 129 25.64 0.66 3.76
N LYS A 130 24.80 1.42 3.08
CA LYS A 130 24.58 1.28 1.62
C LYS A 130 25.81 1.65 0.81
N ALA A 131 26.52 2.71 1.18
CA ALA A 131 27.74 3.11 0.51
C ALA A 131 28.82 2.00 0.54
N HIS A 132 28.88 1.21 1.62
CA HIS A 132 29.80 0.06 1.71
C HIS A 132 29.35 -1.15 0.89
N GLN A 133 28.06 -1.30 0.59
CA GLN A 133 27.52 -2.46 -0.14
C GLN A 133 27.53 -2.27 -1.66
N ILE A 134 27.50 -1.02 -2.15
CA ILE A 134 27.40 -0.73 -3.57
C ILE A 134 28.79 -0.70 -4.23
N LYS A 135 29.05 -1.67 -5.14
CA LYS A 135 30.31 -1.77 -5.90
C LYS A 135 30.39 -0.81 -7.10
N ASN A 136 29.28 -0.17 -7.51
CA ASN A 136 29.24 0.82 -8.59
C ASN A 136 28.17 1.89 -8.27
N PRO A 137 28.54 3.04 -7.69
CA PRO A 137 27.58 4.02 -7.22
C PRO A 137 27.18 4.97 -8.36
N ASP A 138 25.98 4.81 -8.93
CA ASP A 138 25.29 5.99 -9.47
C ASP A 138 24.82 6.81 -8.26
N HIS A 139 25.36 8.02 -8.10
CA HIS A 139 25.10 8.88 -6.94
C HIS A 139 23.61 9.20 -6.74
N ARG A 140 22.80 9.11 -7.81
CA ARG A 140 21.34 9.26 -7.72
C ARG A 140 20.67 8.13 -6.93
N LEU A 141 21.27 6.95 -6.83
CA LEU A 141 20.65 5.78 -6.21
C LEU A 141 20.70 5.76 -4.67
N LEU A 142 21.66 6.47 -4.04
CA LEU A 142 21.86 6.37 -2.59
C LEU A 142 20.85 7.19 -1.79
N ARG A 143 20.62 8.45 -2.18
CA ARG A 143 19.68 9.35 -1.48
C ARG A 143 18.22 9.05 -1.85
N ASP A 144 17.97 8.63 -3.10
CA ASP A 144 16.61 8.36 -3.58
C ASP A 144 16.07 6.99 -3.09
N ASN A 145 16.92 6.15 -2.52
CA ASN A 145 16.57 4.80 -2.06
C ASN A 145 16.62 4.67 -0.52
N ILE A 146 16.23 5.71 0.22
CA ILE A 146 16.11 5.64 1.68
C ILE A 146 14.84 4.86 2.05
N SER A 147 14.98 3.82 2.88
CA SER A 147 13.82 3.07 3.39
C SER A 147 13.25 3.77 4.62
N TRP A 148 12.36 4.74 4.40
CA TRP A 148 11.72 5.49 5.49
C TRP A 148 10.88 4.63 6.42
N GLU A 149 10.40 3.47 5.96
CA GLU A 149 9.73 2.50 6.82
C GLU A 149 10.69 1.84 7.80
N ALA A 150 11.87 1.39 7.34
CA ALA A 150 12.87 0.81 8.23
C ALA A 150 13.42 1.85 9.24
N ILE A 151 13.57 3.10 8.80
CA ILE A 151 13.95 4.21 9.70
C ILE A 151 12.86 4.48 10.73
N SER A 152 11.60 4.56 10.31
CA SER A 152 10.46 4.73 11.19
C SER A 152 10.33 3.60 12.22
N ASP A 153 10.59 2.36 11.82
CA ASP A 153 10.58 1.20 12.70
C ASP A 153 11.63 1.32 13.82
N LYS A 154 12.81 1.88 13.52
CA LYS A 154 13.85 2.16 14.52
C LYS A 154 13.55 3.39 15.36
N LEU A 155 12.97 4.44 14.76
CA LEU A 155 12.65 5.69 15.45
C LEU A 155 11.47 5.52 16.43
N THR A 156 10.51 4.65 16.10
CA THR A 156 9.31 4.28 16.91
C THR A 156 8.32 5.39 17.27
N THR A 157 8.71 6.67 17.15
CA THR A 157 7.88 7.82 17.55
C THR A 157 7.20 8.51 16.39
N ARG A 158 7.66 8.28 15.15
CA ARG A 158 7.14 8.91 13.93
C ARG A 158 6.98 7.84 12.86
N ASN A 159 5.90 7.92 12.08
CA ASN A 159 5.68 7.01 10.96
C ASN A 159 6.55 7.40 9.75
N HIS A 160 6.71 6.47 8.80
CA HIS A 160 7.51 6.67 7.60
C HIS A 160 7.18 7.97 6.84
N LYS A 161 5.89 8.33 6.76
CA LYS A 161 5.43 9.54 6.07
C LYS A 161 5.84 10.82 6.79
N ASN A 162 6.05 10.77 8.11
CA ASN A 162 6.53 11.92 8.86
C ASN A 162 8.05 12.04 8.85
N CYS A 163 8.77 10.95 8.56
CA CYS A 163 10.23 10.96 8.46
C CYS A 163 10.75 11.53 7.13
N CYS A 164 10.01 11.35 6.03
CA CYS A 164 10.34 11.89 4.71
C CYS A 164 9.82 13.32 4.51
#